data_AF-A0AAW1WSG3-F1
#
_entry.id   AF-A0AAW1WSG3-F1
#
_cell.length_a   1.000
_cell.length_b   1.000
_cell.length_c   1.000
_cell.angle_alpha   90.00
_cell.angle_beta   90.00
_cell.angle_gamma   90.00
#
_symmetry.space_group_name_H-M   'P 1'
#
loop_
_entity.id
_entity.type
_entity.pdbx_description
1 polymer ?
#
loop_
_entity_poly.entity_id
_entity_poly.type
_entity_poly.pdbx_seq_one_letter_code
_entity_poly.pdbx_strand_id
1 'polypeptide(L)'
;MLVLWIKVVSAFGECILQPDGEVDRPKLGRFVFSDPEKCQLLNQLFAPYISFGIFWEILKLCMKGFKLQRLMLRDRTSEDDARNRINAQMPLDLKRTKADIVVVNTGSLEVLK
;
A
#
# COMPACT_ATOMS: atom_id res chain seq x y z
N MET A 1 -9.40 6.31 3.04
CA MET A 1 -9.78 7.11 1.85
C MET A 1 -10.69 8.27 2.23
N LEU A 2 -11.85 8.02 2.87
CA LEU A 2 -12.81 9.05 3.32
C LEU A 2 -12.21 10.20 4.15
N VAL A 3 -11.27 9.91 5.07
CA VAL A 3 -10.65 10.93 5.93
C VAL A 3 -9.80 11.93 5.15
N LEU A 4 -9.12 11.49 4.09
CA LEU A 4 -8.33 12.38 3.23
C LEU A 4 -9.26 13.28 2.41
N TRP A 5 -10.37 12.74 1.94
CA TRP A 5 -11.36 13.49 1.16
C TRP A 5 -12.02 14.61 1.96
N ILE A 6 -12.37 14.36 3.22
CA ILE A 6 -12.89 15.41 4.12
C ILE A 6 -11.87 16.54 4.29
N LYS A 7 -10.57 16.22 4.40
CA LYS A 7 -9.52 17.25 4.51
C LYS A 7 -9.38 18.08 3.23
N VAL A 8 -9.49 17.46 2.06
CA VAL A 8 -9.45 18.20 0.78
C VAL A 8 -10.70 19.09 0.64
N VAL A 9 -11.89 18.58 0.91
CA VAL A 9 -13.13 19.39 0.86
C VAL A 9 -13.10 20.52 1.88
N SER A 10 -12.59 20.27 3.09
CA SER A 10 -12.43 21.31 4.12
C SER A 10 -11.41 22.40 3.72
N ALA A 11 -10.39 22.06 2.93
CA ALA A 11 -9.35 23.01 2.51
C ALA A 11 -9.73 23.81 1.26
N PHE A 12 -10.47 23.19 0.33
CA PHE A 12 -10.83 23.79 -0.97
C PHE A 12 -12.30 24.23 -1.06
N GLY A 13 -13.12 23.89 -0.07
CA GLY A 13 -14.55 24.20 0.01
C GLY A 13 -15.43 23.20 -0.76
N GLU A 14 -16.74 23.29 -0.59
CA GLU A 14 -17.71 22.42 -1.29
C GLU A 14 -17.78 22.71 -2.80
N CYS A 15 -17.15 23.78 -3.28
CA CYS A 15 -17.16 24.16 -4.69
C CYS A 15 -16.45 23.14 -5.60
N ILE A 16 -15.64 22.23 -5.05
CA ILE A 16 -14.99 21.13 -5.78
C ILE A 16 -15.82 19.84 -5.81
N LEU A 17 -17.03 19.83 -5.23
CA LEU A 17 -17.92 18.68 -5.24
C LEU A 17 -18.92 18.74 -6.40
N GLN A 18 -19.29 17.56 -6.89
CA GLN A 18 -20.42 17.33 -7.78
C GLN A 18 -21.72 17.21 -6.96
N PRO A 19 -22.90 17.31 -7.62
CA PRO A 19 -24.19 17.19 -6.94
C PRO A 19 -24.42 15.85 -6.22
N ASP A 20 -23.68 14.81 -6.60
CA ASP A 20 -23.69 13.48 -5.98
C ASP A 20 -22.77 13.37 -4.75
N GLY A 21 -22.02 14.43 -4.42
CA GLY A 21 -21.05 14.46 -3.32
C GLY A 21 -19.68 13.89 -3.66
N GLU A 22 -19.42 13.50 -4.91
CA GLU A 22 -18.08 13.11 -5.37
C GLU A 22 -17.24 14.32 -5.76
N VAL A 23 -15.91 14.18 -5.73
CA VAL A 23 -15.00 15.25 -6.13
C VAL A 23 -14.98 15.41 -7.66
N ASP A 24 -15.22 16.61 -8.13
CA ASP A 24 -15.02 17.02 -9.52
C ASP A 24 -13.50 17.18 -9.78
N ARG A 25 -12.85 16.10 -10.24
CA ARG A 25 -11.41 16.08 -10.51
C ARG A 25 -10.99 17.13 -11.56
N PRO A 26 -11.70 17.32 -12.69
CA PRO A 26 -11.40 18.40 -13.62
C PRO A 26 -11.44 19.79 -12.98
N LYS A 27 -12.45 20.09 -12.16
CA LYS A 27 -12.62 21.38 -11.50
C LYS A 27 -11.58 21.62 -10.42
N LEU A 28 -11.29 20.60 -9.59
CA LEU A 28 -10.20 20.62 -8.63
C LEU A 28 -8.86 20.86 -9.33
N GLY A 29 -8.60 20.16 -10.44
CA GLY A 29 -7.39 20.35 -11.25
C GLY A 29 -7.24 21.79 -11.71
N ARG A 30 -8.28 22.40 -12.31
CA ARG A 30 -8.24 23.82 -12.69
C ARG A 30 -7.93 24.72 -11.50
N PHE A 31 -8.58 24.48 -10.35
CA PHE A 31 -8.42 25.31 -9.17
C PHE A 31 -7.02 25.23 -8.55
N VAL A 32 -6.41 24.04 -8.58
CA VAL A 32 -5.10 23.74 -7.99
C VAL A 32 -3.96 24.15 -8.94
N PHE A 33 -4.13 23.99 -10.26
CA PHE A 33 -3.10 24.36 -11.24
C PHE A 33 -3.11 25.84 -11.61
N SER A 34 -4.17 26.59 -11.31
CA SER A 34 -4.20 28.05 -11.47
C SER A 34 -3.48 28.81 -10.36
N ASP A 35 -3.15 28.16 -9.24
CA ASP A 35 -2.58 28.79 -8.05
C ASP A 35 -1.48 27.89 -7.43
N PRO A 36 -0.20 28.30 -7.52
CA PRO A 36 0.93 27.52 -7.00
C PRO A 36 0.81 27.17 -5.51
N GLU A 37 0.23 28.06 -4.69
CA GLU A 37 0.09 27.83 -3.25
C GLU A 37 -0.93 26.71 -2.97
N LYS A 38 -2.01 26.66 -3.76
CA LYS A 38 -3.01 25.59 -3.71
C LYS A 38 -2.46 24.26 -4.19
N CYS A 39 -1.61 24.27 -5.22
CA CYS A 39 -0.87 23.09 -5.66
C CYS A 39 0.02 22.53 -4.54
N GLN A 40 0.74 23.41 -3.85
CA GLN A 40 1.61 23.03 -2.75
C GLN A 40 0.81 22.48 -1.56
N LEU A 41 -0.31 23.12 -1.21
CA LEU A 41 -1.22 22.66 -0.15
C LEU A 41 -1.80 21.26 -0.46
N LEU A 42 -2.24 21.05 -1.70
CA LEU A 42 -2.71 19.75 -2.15
C LEU A 42 -1.60 18.70 -1.99
N ASN A 43 -0.41 18.98 -2.50
CA ASN A 43 0.73 18.07 -2.41
C ASN A 43 1.10 17.75 -0.96
N GLN A 44 1.07 18.71 -0.04
CA GLN A 44 1.33 18.45 1.38
C GLN A 44 0.30 17.51 2.01
N LEU A 45 -0.97 17.61 1.60
CA LEU A 45 -2.03 16.71 2.08
C LEU A 45 -1.86 15.29 1.53
N PHE A 46 -1.44 15.12 0.27
CA PHE A 46 -1.33 13.81 -0.38
C PHE A 46 0.02 13.12 -0.19
N ALA A 47 1.12 13.86 -0.10
CA ALA A 47 2.49 13.36 -0.01
C ALA A 47 2.67 12.24 1.04
N PRO A 48 2.21 12.36 2.29
CA PRO A 48 2.40 11.28 3.27
C PRO A 48 1.65 10.00 2.88
N TYR A 49 0.50 10.09 2.22
CA TYR A 49 -0.29 8.93 1.80
C TYR A 49 0.28 8.27 0.54
N ILE A 50 0.72 9.07 -0.43
CA ILE A 50 1.35 8.56 -1.66
C ILE A 50 2.69 7.89 -1.32
N SER A 51 3.54 8.56 -0.54
CA SER A 51 4.84 8.03 -0.12
C SER A 51 4.69 6.76 0.70
N PHE A 52 3.72 6.70 1.63
CA PHE A 52 3.46 5.48 2.40
C PHE A 52 2.99 4.32 1.50
N GLY A 53 2.10 4.58 0.53
CA GLY A 53 1.64 3.56 -0.41
C GLY A 53 2.80 2.99 -1.26
N ILE A 54 3.62 3.86 -1.84
CA ILE A 54 4.80 3.48 -2.62
C ILE A 54 5.78 2.70 -1.75
N PHE A 55 6.10 3.22 -0.55
CA PHE A 55 6.99 2.55 0.39
C PHE A 55 6.48 1.15 0.77
N TRP A 56 5.18 1.01 1.01
CA TRP A 56 4.58 -0.28 1.35
C TRP A 56 4.64 -1.29 0.19
N GLU A 57 4.46 -0.85 -1.05
CA GLU A 57 4.64 -1.71 -2.22
C GLU A 57 6.10 -2.14 -2.41
N ILE A 58 7.04 -1.22 -2.24
CA ILE A 58 8.48 -1.54 -2.23
C ILE A 58 8.76 -2.57 -1.12
N LEU A 59 8.26 -2.35 0.09
CA LEU A 59 8.46 -3.27 1.22
C LEU A 59 7.88 -4.66 0.95
N LYS A 60 6.67 -4.77 0.38
CA LYS A 60 6.08 -6.06 -0.03
C LYS A 60 6.97 -6.79 -1.04
N LEU A 61 7.48 -6.08 -2.04
CA LEU A 61 8.37 -6.66 -3.05
C LEU A 61 9.69 -7.13 -2.42
N CYS A 62 10.29 -6.33 -1.53
CA CYS A 62 11.47 -6.73 -0.77
C CYS A 62 11.20 -8.00 0.05
N MET A 63 10.08 -8.08 0.80
CA MET A 63 9.72 -9.26 1.59
C MET A 63 9.51 -10.51 0.72
N LYS A 64 8.91 -10.38 -0.48
CA LYS A 64 8.77 -11.49 -1.43
C LYS A 64 10.15 -12.00 -1.88
N GLY A 65 11.08 -11.10 -2.19
CA GLY A 65 12.47 -11.43 -2.53
C GLY A 65 13.18 -12.15 -1.38
N PHE A 66 13.05 -11.66 -0.15
CA PHE A 66 13.63 -12.30 1.03
C PHE A 66 13.06 -13.71 1.27
N LYS A 67 11.75 -13.92 1.05
CA LYS A 67 11.14 -15.25 1.18
C LYS A 67 11.73 -16.23 0.17
N LEU A 68 11.93 -15.80 -1.08
CA LEU A 68 12.54 -16.59 -2.14
C LEU A 68 14.00 -16.93 -1.80
N GLN A 69 14.80 -15.93 -1.44
CA GLN A 69 16.21 -16.10 -1.08
C GLN A 69 16.39 -17.05 0.12
N ARG A 70 15.55 -16.91 1.16
CA ARG A 70 15.58 -17.79 2.33
C ARG A 70 15.28 -19.25 1.96
N LEU A 71 14.29 -19.47 1.09
CA LEU A 71 13.91 -20.81 0.63
C LEU A 71 15.05 -21.45 -0.17
N MET A 72 15.66 -20.69 -1.09
CA MET A 72 16.81 -21.14 -1.88
C MET A 72 18.01 -21.51 -0.99
N LEU A 73 18.36 -20.66 -0.02
CA LEU A 73 19.48 -20.90 0.89
C LEU A 73 19.24 -22.11 1.81
N ARG A 74 18.02 -22.28 2.32
CA ARG A 74 17.66 -23.39 3.21
C ARG A 74 17.65 -24.73 2.47
N ASP A 75 17.02 -24.76 1.29
CA ASP A 75 16.75 -26.00 0.57
C ASP A 75 17.79 -26.31 -0.53
N ARG A 76 18.75 -25.40 -0.77
CA ARG A 76 19.74 -25.47 -1.87
C ARG A 76 19.09 -25.69 -3.23
N THR A 77 18.01 -24.95 -3.50
CA THR A 77 17.21 -25.06 -4.72
C THR A 77 17.49 -23.91 -5.68
N SER A 78 17.25 -24.14 -6.98
CA SER A 78 17.29 -23.07 -7.98
C SER A 78 16.13 -22.09 -7.78
N GLU A 79 16.26 -20.89 -8.33
CA GLU A 79 15.22 -19.86 -8.23
C GLU A 79 13.88 -20.33 -8.82
N ASP A 80 13.93 -21.00 -9.97
CA ASP A 80 12.74 -21.51 -10.66
C ASP A 80 12.02 -22.58 -9.83
N ASP A 81 12.76 -23.52 -9.23
CA ASP A 81 12.19 -24.55 -8.36
C ASP A 81 11.58 -23.91 -7.09
N ALA A 82 12.29 -22.97 -6.47
CA ALA A 82 11.80 -22.24 -5.31
C ALA A 82 10.52 -21.44 -5.62
N ARG A 83 10.44 -20.81 -6.80
CA ARG A 83 9.27 -20.05 -7.26
C ARG A 83 8.08 -20.96 -7.56
N ASN A 84 8.30 -22.10 -8.20
CA ASN A 84 7.27 -23.11 -8.45
C ASN A 84 6.69 -23.64 -7.13
N ARG A 85 7.53 -23.90 -6.13
CA ARG A 85 7.08 -24.32 -4.79
C ARG A 85 6.28 -23.24 -4.06
N ILE A 86 6.63 -21.96 -4.22
CA ILE A 86 5.86 -20.85 -3.63
C ILE A 86 4.49 -20.74 -4.33
N ASN A 87 4.45 -20.87 -5.65
CA ASN A 87 3.22 -20.78 -6.43
C ASN A 87 2.28 -21.98 -6.23
N ALA A 88 2.84 -23.16 -5.93
CA ALA A 88 2.09 -24.35 -5.58
C ALA A 88 1.44 -24.28 -4.18
N GLN A 89 1.82 -23.31 -3.36
CA GLN A 89 1.17 -23.10 -2.06
C GLN A 89 -0.17 -22.38 -2.23
N MET A 90 -1.11 -22.68 -1.32
CA MET A 90 -2.34 -21.91 -1.22
C MET A 90 -2.03 -20.42 -0.99
N PRO A 91 -2.73 -19.50 -1.68
CA PRO A 91 -2.62 -18.07 -1.42
C PRO A 91 -2.80 -17.76 0.07
N LEU A 92 -1.98 -16.84 0.59
CA LEU A 92 -1.94 -16.53 2.02
C LEU A 92 -3.30 -16.09 2.58
N ASP A 93 -4.07 -15.32 1.80
CA ASP A 93 -5.39 -14.85 2.20
C ASP A 93 -6.37 -16.02 2.40
N LEU A 94 -6.34 -17.00 1.51
CA LEU A 94 -7.15 -18.23 1.62
C LEU A 94 -6.67 -19.14 2.77
N LYS A 95 -5.36 -19.16 3.04
CA LYS A 95 -4.83 -19.91 4.19
C LYS A 95 -5.27 -19.27 5.51
N ARG A 96 -5.38 -17.93 5.55
CA ARG A 96 -5.81 -17.18 6.73
C ARG A 96 -7.28 -17.36 7.05
N THR A 97 -8.16 -17.42 6.05
CA THR A 97 -9.60 -17.64 6.26
C THR A 97 -9.92 -19.04 6.80
N LYS A 98 -9.01 -20.00 6.60
CA LYS A 98 -9.17 -21.39 7.06
C LYS A 98 -8.46 -21.68 8.39
N ALA A 99 -7.79 -20.70 8.98
CA ALA A 99 -6.97 -20.91 10.18
C ALA A 99 -7.71 -20.46 11.44
N ASP A 100 -7.76 -21.33 12.45
CA ASP A 100 -8.27 -20.97 13.78
C ASP A 100 -7.32 -19.99 14.51
N ILE A 101 -6.01 -20.11 14.25
CA ILE A 101 -4.96 -19.27 14.83
C ILE A 101 -3.94 -18.90 13.74
N VAL A 102 -3.52 -17.62 13.73
CA VAL A 102 -2.55 -17.08 12.76
C VAL A 102 -1.32 -16.57 13.48
N VAL A 103 -0.16 -17.19 13.25
CA VAL A 103 1.14 -16.75 13.80
C VAL A 103 1.91 -15.96 12.75
N VAL A 104 2.27 -14.72 13.08
CA VAL A 104 3.01 -13.81 12.19
C VAL A 104 4.51 -13.88 12.52
N ASN A 105 5.29 -14.52 11.66
CA ASN A 105 6.74 -14.66 11.84
C ASN A 105 7.53 -13.63 11.00
N THR A 106 7.31 -12.35 11.29
CA THR A 106 8.01 -11.22 10.65
C THR A 106 9.11 -10.60 11.52
N GLY A 107 9.34 -11.11 12.74
CA GLY A 107 10.34 -10.60 13.69
C GLY A 107 11.71 -11.30 13.62
N SER A 108 12.67 -10.84 14.43
CA SER A 108 13.95 -11.54 14.64
C SER A 108 13.75 -12.75 15.56
N LEU A 109 14.71 -13.70 15.53
CA LEU A 109 14.70 -14.88 16.41
C LEU A 109 14.66 -14.54 17.91
N GLU A 110 15.02 -13.31 18.27
CA GLU A 110 15.07 -12.85 19.67
C GLU A 110 13.68 -12.69 20.31
N VAL A 111 12.63 -12.62 19.48
CA VAL A 111 11.22 -12.44 19.93
C VAL A 111 10.58 -13.78 20.34
N LEU A 112 11.26 -14.92 20.12
CA LEU A 112 10.75 -16.27 20.41
C LEU A 112 11.19 -16.82 21.79
N LYS A 113 11.22 -15.98 22.82
CA LYS A 113 11.55 -16.40 24.20
C LYS A 113 10.32 -16.62 25.06
#